data_AF-A0AAX0WT77-F1
#
_entry.id   AF-A0AAX0WT77-F1
#
_cell.length_a   1.000
_cell.length_b   1.000
_cell.length_c   1.000
_cell.angle_alpha   90.00
_cell.angle_beta   90.00
_cell.angle_gamma   90.00
#
_symmetry.space_group_name_H-M   'P 1'
#
loop_
_entity.id
_entity.type
_entity.pdbx_description
1 polymer ?
#
loop_
_entity_poly.entity_id
_entity_poly.type
_entity_poly.pdbx_seq_one_letter_code
_entity_poly.pdbx_strand_id
1 'polypeptide(L)'
;MFDVDNSGRGNCMYYAYSISLMYYLRAKNAPDTTENIFNKLKLKEDDKVLLRALVSKNPNYQFTSREIKTIIEPILGKATRDLAAEYTLREFKLSPHDSPLFTSAKYGLEFCFRQALRENGSELHELIDHGFTNPDYTSAEIYKMSGTDLAMTEYAIGRVPHVIEEFIRLWTIKQEELKKEEKQFTEKEMKVYKEKLFDHILRDETVNFFLADSEKYLNLYKEHLQKESVWGSEETLLVLHRAIQGERMVRNEKGTIDTFYDTEIMLHIHRNGSSPFLQSRSPDMILNNQSDIHWTSTIPDSIFTTKLTGNEQKLFELLDELRMMHSKISFEKDKMAPDLLSILIKQMDLIYAKPSYAMKEKAIESVFLLTGQLIMKLGSDSSWRLLLGNFLSALIECTPKFLADKPMNIESKELPSKDSSDKELISKQAQMSSLSQFSHHTLFKKSEESLQKTYPQAIARYISEGKQSGPKVAQAIRQMYQEGLEGNKIYTPEKCREIALQYLSYVKYKKRHFIVTDVHNFVKEMDEIIKQQSDAFNRDLEHRDVKNHVRDASMSLM
;
A
#
# COMPACT_ATOMS: atom_id res chain seq x y z
N MET A 1 8.58 19.70 -1.18
CA MET A 1 8.22 18.42 -0.52
C MET A 1 9.38 17.45 -0.62
N PHE A 2 9.71 16.81 0.49
CA PHE A 2 10.87 15.93 0.64
C PHE A 2 10.40 14.48 0.83
N ASP A 3 10.78 13.57 -0.06
CA ASP A 3 10.35 12.17 0.00
C ASP A 3 11.35 11.30 0.77
N VAL A 4 10.82 10.43 1.64
CA VAL A 4 11.60 9.49 2.44
C VAL A 4 11.08 8.07 2.21
N ASP A 5 11.98 7.23 1.73
CA ASP A 5 11.71 5.81 1.50
C ASP A 5 12.03 4.96 2.74
N ASN A 6 11.53 3.72 2.77
CA ASN A 6 11.68 2.77 3.87
C ASN A 6 12.18 1.41 3.37
N SER A 7 12.55 0.52 4.30
CA SER A 7 13.15 -0.77 3.96
C SER A 7 12.21 -1.80 3.30
N GLY A 8 10.90 -1.52 3.22
CA GLY A 8 9.92 -2.21 2.37
C GLY A 8 9.97 -3.74 2.43
N ARG A 9 9.20 -4.36 3.33
CA ARG A 9 9.05 -5.83 3.45
C ARG A 9 7.62 -6.24 3.81
N GLY A 10 6.64 -5.58 3.18
CA GLY A 10 5.22 -5.68 3.52
C GLY A 10 4.79 -4.83 4.72
N ASN A 11 5.73 -4.11 5.34
CA ASN A 11 5.48 -3.16 6.43
C ASN A 11 5.48 -1.69 5.98
N CYS A 12 5.55 -1.44 4.67
CA CYS A 12 5.81 -0.11 4.12
C CYS A 12 4.83 0.96 4.61
N MET A 13 3.54 0.64 4.77
CA MET A 13 2.54 1.57 5.31
C MET A 13 2.89 2.02 6.72
N TYR A 14 3.18 1.08 7.62
CA TYR A 14 3.51 1.35 9.02
C TYR A 14 4.85 2.09 9.16
N TYR A 15 5.84 1.74 8.34
CA TYR A 15 7.13 2.43 8.31
C TYR A 15 6.99 3.86 7.79
N ALA A 16 6.26 4.06 6.68
CA ALA A 16 5.99 5.39 6.15
C ALA A 16 5.20 6.24 7.16
N TYR A 17 4.21 5.67 7.83
CA TYR A 17 3.49 6.35 8.90
C TYR A 17 4.43 6.78 10.03
N SER A 18 5.27 5.85 10.50
CA SER A 18 6.22 6.08 11.59
C SER A 18 7.24 7.17 11.26
N ILE A 19 7.79 7.16 10.04
CA ILE A 19 8.72 8.19 9.56
C ILE A 19 8.03 9.55 9.52
N SER A 20 6.85 9.65 8.89
CA SER A 20 6.09 10.90 8.82
C SER A 20 5.74 11.42 10.22
N LEU A 21 5.36 10.54 11.14
CA LEU A 21 5.05 10.88 12.53
C LEU A 21 6.29 11.42 13.27
N MET A 22 7.47 10.81 13.09
CA MET A 22 8.69 11.28 13.73
C MET A 22 9.10 12.67 13.23
N TYR A 23 8.92 12.97 11.95
CA TYR A 23 9.12 14.32 11.41
C TYR A 23 8.14 15.32 12.02
N TYR A 24 6.85 14.97 12.10
CA TYR A 24 5.82 15.79 12.73
C TYR A 24 6.14 16.09 14.20
N LEU A 25 6.45 15.07 15.00
CA LEU A 25 6.75 15.21 16.43
C LEU A 25 7.96 16.12 16.67
N ARG A 26 9.01 15.96 15.87
CA ARG A 26 10.20 16.82 15.92
C ARG A 26 9.90 18.26 15.54
N ALA A 27 9.09 18.49 14.50
CA ALA A 27 8.71 19.83 14.08
C ALA A 27 7.81 20.53 15.12
N LYS A 28 6.90 19.79 15.75
CA LYS A 28 5.99 20.31 16.78
C LYS A 28 6.71 20.68 18.07
N ASN A 29 7.76 19.93 18.42
CA ASN A 29 8.60 20.14 19.62
C ASN A 29 7.77 20.32 20.91
N ALA A 30 6.79 19.45 21.11
CA ALA A 30 5.88 19.47 22.26
C ALA A 30 6.01 18.16 23.05
N PRO A 31 6.77 18.13 24.16
CA PRO A 31 7.05 16.91 24.90
C PRO A 31 5.80 16.15 25.37
N ASP A 32 4.77 16.85 25.82
CA ASP A 32 3.52 16.24 26.29
C ASP A 32 2.77 15.53 25.15
N THR A 33 2.75 16.13 23.95
CA THR A 33 2.16 15.52 22.75
C THR A 33 2.94 14.28 22.34
N THR A 34 4.28 14.35 22.34
CA THR A 34 5.15 13.20 22.06
C THR A 34 4.90 12.06 23.03
N GLU A 35 4.86 12.35 24.33
CA GLU A 35 4.67 11.35 25.37
C GLU A 35 3.27 10.71 25.30
N ASN A 36 2.22 11.50 25.05
CA ASN A 36 0.86 10.99 24.85
C ASN A 36 0.81 9.99 23.67
N ILE A 37 1.43 10.32 22.54
CA ILE A 37 1.47 9.44 21.37
C ILE A 37 2.29 8.17 21.66
N PHE A 38 3.44 8.29 22.36
CA PHE A 38 4.22 7.12 22.77
C PHE A 38 3.47 6.22 23.74
N ASN A 39 2.63 6.78 24.62
CA ASN A 39 1.77 6.03 25.51
C ASN A 39 0.65 5.29 24.77
N LYS A 40 0.01 5.93 23.78
CA LYS A 40 -0.97 5.27 22.89
C LYS A 40 -0.36 4.08 22.16
N LEU A 41 0.89 4.23 21.71
CA LEU A 41 1.68 3.17 21.07
C LEU A 41 2.22 2.11 22.04
N LYS A 42 1.98 2.25 23.35
CA LYS A 42 2.43 1.33 24.41
C LYS A 42 3.94 1.05 24.36
N LEU A 43 4.74 2.08 24.01
CA LEU A 43 6.19 1.93 23.90
C LEU A 43 6.84 1.71 25.28
N LYS A 44 7.89 0.89 25.31
CA LYS A 44 8.74 0.71 26.51
C LYS A 44 9.62 1.93 26.72
N GLU A 45 10.05 2.16 27.95
CA GLU A 45 10.83 3.34 28.30
C GLU A 45 12.16 3.42 27.53
N ASP A 46 12.86 2.31 27.36
CA ASP A 46 14.11 2.26 26.57
C ASP A 46 13.90 2.70 25.11
N ASP A 47 12.80 2.25 24.50
CA ASP A 47 12.42 2.62 23.14
C ASP A 47 12.06 4.11 23.05
N LYS A 48 11.32 4.62 24.06
CA LYS A 48 10.98 6.04 24.15
C LYS A 48 12.23 6.92 24.25
N VAL A 49 13.24 6.49 25.02
CA VAL A 49 14.52 7.22 25.16
C VAL A 49 15.22 7.34 23.80
N LEU A 50 15.30 6.25 23.03
CA LEU A 50 15.90 6.26 21.69
C LEU A 50 15.16 7.20 20.73
N LEU A 51 13.82 7.15 20.74
CA LEU A 51 13.01 8.02 19.88
C LEU A 51 13.07 9.49 20.34
N ARG A 52 13.08 9.77 21.65
CA ARG A 52 13.25 11.13 22.18
C ARG A 52 14.59 11.74 21.77
N ALA A 53 15.66 10.94 21.73
CA ALA A 53 16.96 11.40 21.23
C ALA A 53 16.86 11.83 19.76
N LEU A 54 16.11 11.09 18.93
CA LEU A 54 15.87 11.47 17.53
C LEU A 54 14.96 12.70 17.39
N VAL A 55 13.89 12.81 18.19
CA VAL A 55 13.02 14.00 18.23
C VAL A 55 13.81 15.25 18.65
N SER A 56 14.81 15.10 19.52
CA SER A 56 15.67 16.21 19.98
C SER A 56 16.80 16.56 19.00
N LYS A 57 16.98 15.79 17.92
CA LYS A 57 18.00 16.07 16.90
C LYS A 57 17.69 17.41 16.21
N ASN A 58 18.74 18.10 15.77
CA ASN A 58 18.61 19.39 15.07
C ASN A 58 17.54 19.30 13.96
N PRO A 59 16.50 20.15 13.99
CA PRO A 59 15.37 20.04 13.08
C PRO A 59 15.73 20.33 11.62
N ASN A 60 16.91 20.89 11.34
CA ASN A 60 17.38 21.12 9.97
C ASN A 60 18.03 19.89 9.33
N TYR A 61 18.24 18.80 10.07
CA TYR A 61 18.85 17.56 9.57
C TYR A 61 17.80 16.51 9.28
N GLN A 62 17.92 15.83 8.14
CA GLN A 62 17.06 14.67 7.87
C GLN A 62 17.40 13.52 8.82
N PHE A 63 16.43 12.65 9.08
CA PHE A 63 16.75 11.35 9.65
C PHE A 63 17.53 10.54 8.62
N THR A 64 18.65 9.98 9.03
CA THR A 64 19.50 9.18 8.16
C THR A 64 18.85 7.84 7.87
N SER A 65 19.21 7.20 6.75
CA SER A 65 18.70 5.87 6.40
C SER A 65 18.96 4.84 7.51
N ARG A 66 20.06 5.00 8.25
CA ARG A 66 20.41 4.14 9.37
C ARG A 66 19.49 4.36 10.58
N GLU A 67 19.25 5.60 11.00
CA GLU A 67 18.33 5.92 12.10
C GLU A 67 16.93 5.38 11.79
N ILE A 68 16.49 5.56 10.55
CA ILE A 68 15.21 5.00 10.06
C ILE A 68 15.21 3.48 10.22
N LYS A 69 16.17 2.77 9.63
CA LYS A 69 16.21 1.30 9.61
C LYS A 69 16.51 0.63 10.95
N THR A 70 17.20 1.30 11.85
CA THR A 70 17.70 0.69 13.10
C THR A 70 16.98 1.16 14.35
N ILE A 71 16.22 2.26 14.28
CA ILE A 71 15.49 2.81 15.43
C ILE A 71 14.01 3.01 15.08
N ILE A 72 13.71 3.81 14.06
CA ILE A 72 12.31 4.18 13.75
C ILE A 72 11.50 2.97 13.28
N GLU A 73 11.96 2.27 12.24
CA GLU A 73 11.23 1.12 11.68
C GLU A 73 11.04 -0.02 12.68
N PRO A 74 12.09 -0.50 13.41
CA PRO A 74 11.92 -1.63 14.32
C PRO A 74 11.03 -1.34 15.53
N ILE A 75 11.07 -0.12 16.05
CA ILE A 75 10.27 0.28 17.22
C ILE A 75 8.84 0.64 16.77
N LEU A 76 8.71 1.65 15.93
CA LEU A 76 7.42 2.23 15.59
C LEU A 76 6.66 1.42 14.56
N GLY A 77 7.34 0.70 13.66
CA GLY A 77 6.67 -0.15 12.68
C GLY A 77 5.83 -1.25 13.32
N LYS A 78 6.36 -1.93 14.34
CA LYS A 78 5.61 -2.92 15.11
C LYS A 78 4.54 -2.27 15.99
N ALA A 79 4.89 -1.22 16.72
CA ALA A 79 3.94 -0.55 17.62
C ALA A 79 2.72 0.05 16.88
N THR A 80 2.94 0.66 15.72
CA THR A 80 1.84 1.19 14.88
C THR A 80 1.00 0.07 14.27
N ARG A 81 1.61 -1.04 13.83
CA ARG A 81 0.88 -2.23 13.38
C ARG A 81 -0.02 -2.80 14.47
N ASP A 82 0.52 -2.97 15.67
CA ASP A 82 -0.22 -3.52 16.80
C ASP A 82 -1.36 -2.59 17.22
N LEU A 83 -1.09 -1.28 17.32
CA LEU A 83 -2.11 -0.28 17.63
C LEU A 83 -3.24 -0.28 16.60
N ALA A 84 -2.91 -0.31 15.29
CA ALA A 84 -3.92 -0.29 14.23
C ALA A 84 -4.88 -1.48 14.36
N ALA A 85 -4.33 -2.69 14.50
CA ALA A 85 -5.13 -3.90 14.61
C ALA A 85 -5.96 -3.98 15.91
N GLU A 86 -5.39 -3.55 17.04
CA GLU A 86 -6.12 -3.46 18.31
C GLU A 86 -7.24 -2.42 18.24
N TYR A 87 -7.01 -1.30 17.54
CA TYR A 87 -8.01 -0.25 17.42
C TYR A 87 -9.12 -0.63 16.43
N THR A 88 -8.83 -1.40 15.38
CA THR A 88 -9.85 -2.01 14.51
C THR A 88 -10.82 -2.87 15.33
N LEU A 89 -10.28 -3.74 16.21
CA LEU A 89 -11.09 -4.53 17.13
C LEU A 89 -11.94 -3.63 18.05
N ARG A 90 -11.32 -2.59 18.62
CA ARG A 90 -12.00 -1.66 19.53
C ARG A 90 -13.14 -0.90 18.85
N GLU A 91 -12.91 -0.35 17.66
CA GLU A 91 -13.92 0.38 16.88
C GLU A 91 -15.10 -0.54 16.55
N PHE A 92 -14.82 -1.76 16.08
CA PHE A 92 -15.87 -2.72 15.77
C PHE A 92 -16.71 -3.05 17.01
N LYS A 93 -16.10 -3.26 18.18
CA LYS A 93 -16.86 -3.57 19.41
C LYS A 93 -17.65 -2.38 19.95
N LEU A 94 -17.19 -1.15 19.71
CA LEU A 94 -17.85 0.06 20.18
C LEU A 94 -19.07 0.42 19.32
N SER A 95 -18.90 0.39 17.99
CA SER A 95 -19.99 0.63 17.04
C SER A 95 -19.75 -0.20 15.77
N PRO A 96 -20.22 -1.46 15.74
CA PRO A 96 -19.96 -2.36 14.61
C PRO A 96 -20.39 -1.75 13.28
N HIS A 97 -21.58 -1.18 13.21
CA HIS A 97 -22.17 -0.67 11.97
C HIS A 97 -21.46 0.55 11.37
N ASP A 98 -20.73 1.31 12.19
CA ASP A 98 -19.95 2.46 11.74
C ASP A 98 -18.52 2.07 11.32
N SER A 99 -18.13 0.80 11.52
CA SER A 99 -16.80 0.33 11.19
C SER A 99 -16.64 0.02 9.70
N PRO A 100 -15.45 0.27 9.12
CA PRO A 100 -15.15 -0.17 7.75
C PRO A 100 -15.27 -1.69 7.57
N LEU A 101 -14.82 -2.46 8.58
CA LEU A 101 -14.91 -3.92 8.57
C LEU A 101 -16.35 -4.41 8.36
N PHE A 102 -17.32 -3.83 9.07
CA PHE A 102 -18.73 -4.18 8.90
C PHE A 102 -19.21 -3.91 7.47
N THR A 103 -18.95 -2.70 6.96
CA THR A 103 -19.40 -2.29 5.63
C THR A 103 -18.85 -3.21 4.54
N SER A 104 -17.56 -3.53 4.62
CA SER A 104 -16.92 -4.43 3.67
C SER A 104 -17.41 -5.87 3.82
N ALA A 105 -17.49 -6.41 5.04
CA ALA A 105 -17.87 -7.80 5.29
C ALA A 105 -19.35 -8.09 4.99
N LYS A 106 -20.25 -7.12 5.25
CA LYS A 106 -21.68 -7.23 4.91
C LYS A 106 -21.86 -7.56 3.44
N TYR A 107 -21.14 -6.87 2.54
CA TYR A 107 -21.24 -7.12 1.10
C TYR A 107 -20.90 -8.57 0.70
N GLY A 108 -19.97 -9.21 1.41
CA GLY A 108 -19.60 -10.61 1.19
C GLY A 108 -20.60 -11.57 1.80
N LEU A 109 -21.02 -11.32 3.04
CA LEU A 109 -22.01 -12.15 3.73
C LEU A 109 -23.38 -12.10 3.04
N GLU A 110 -23.83 -10.94 2.56
CA GLU A 110 -25.05 -10.82 1.76
C GLU A 110 -24.99 -11.69 0.51
N PHE A 111 -23.84 -11.71 -0.18
CA PHE A 111 -23.65 -12.60 -1.31
C PHE A 111 -23.71 -14.08 -0.92
N CYS A 112 -23.06 -14.47 0.18
CA CYS A 112 -23.12 -15.84 0.70
C CYS A 112 -24.56 -16.24 1.09
N PHE A 113 -25.30 -15.37 1.78
CA PHE A 113 -26.71 -15.59 2.12
C PHE A 113 -27.58 -15.70 0.87
N ARG A 114 -27.35 -14.87 -0.15
CA ARG A 114 -28.07 -14.96 -1.42
C ARG A 114 -27.92 -16.34 -2.06
N GLN A 115 -26.70 -16.88 -2.13
CA GLN A 115 -26.48 -18.22 -2.69
C GLN A 115 -27.15 -19.29 -1.83
N ALA A 116 -26.94 -19.24 -0.52
CA ALA A 116 -27.49 -20.24 0.40
C ALA A 116 -29.04 -20.24 0.41
N LEU A 117 -29.68 -19.07 0.34
CA LEU A 117 -31.14 -18.93 0.23
C LEU A 117 -31.67 -19.47 -1.10
N ARG A 118 -30.95 -19.22 -2.20
CA ARG A 118 -31.30 -19.75 -3.52
C ARG A 118 -31.22 -21.27 -3.54
N GLU A 119 -30.15 -21.85 -2.98
CA GLU A 119 -30.00 -23.30 -2.84
C GLU A 119 -31.07 -23.93 -1.95
N ASN A 120 -31.54 -23.19 -0.94
CA ASN A 120 -32.66 -23.59 -0.08
C ASN A 120 -34.05 -23.40 -0.74
N GLY A 121 -34.12 -22.81 -1.93
CA GLY A 121 -35.38 -22.54 -2.64
C GLY A 121 -36.19 -21.37 -2.08
N SER A 122 -35.59 -20.50 -1.27
CA SER A 122 -36.25 -19.33 -0.68
C SER A 122 -36.25 -18.14 -1.64
N GLU A 123 -37.41 -17.51 -1.84
CA GLU A 123 -37.57 -16.29 -2.66
C GLU A 123 -36.83 -15.07 -2.07
N LEU A 124 -36.38 -15.12 -0.81
CA LEU A 124 -35.64 -14.02 -0.17
C LEU A 124 -34.32 -13.71 -0.89
N HIS A 125 -33.76 -14.65 -1.65
CA HIS A 125 -32.56 -14.42 -2.44
C HIS A 125 -32.74 -13.32 -3.50
N GLU A 126 -33.98 -13.04 -3.93
CA GLU A 126 -34.31 -12.00 -4.90
C GLU A 126 -34.27 -10.58 -4.29
N LEU A 127 -34.23 -10.48 -2.95
CA LEU A 127 -34.11 -9.20 -2.24
C LEU A 127 -32.65 -8.70 -2.15
N ILE A 128 -31.67 -9.50 -2.61
CA ILE A 128 -30.25 -9.13 -2.64
C ILE A 128 -29.82 -8.94 -4.09
N ASP A 129 -29.57 -7.70 -4.48
CA ASP A 129 -29.30 -7.30 -5.87
C ASP A 129 -27.82 -6.95 -6.11
N HIS A 130 -26.92 -7.89 -5.82
CA HIS A 130 -25.53 -7.81 -6.28
C HIS A 130 -24.89 -9.18 -6.49
N GLY A 131 -23.91 -9.21 -7.39
CA GLY A 131 -23.14 -10.41 -7.76
C GLY A 131 -21.74 -10.49 -7.13
N PHE A 132 -21.46 -9.66 -6.12
CA PHE A 132 -20.12 -9.55 -5.50
C PHE A 132 -19.03 -9.13 -6.50
N THR A 133 -19.32 -8.13 -7.33
CA THR A 133 -18.46 -7.67 -8.42
C THR A 133 -17.91 -6.26 -8.22
N ASN A 134 -18.39 -5.52 -7.20
CA ASN A 134 -17.96 -4.15 -6.99
C ASN A 134 -16.54 -4.10 -6.38
N PRO A 135 -15.54 -3.51 -7.07
CA PRO A 135 -14.16 -3.42 -6.56
C PRO A 135 -14.03 -2.59 -5.27
N ASP A 136 -14.94 -1.64 -5.02
CA ASP A 136 -14.93 -0.80 -3.81
C ASP A 136 -15.08 -1.64 -2.53
N TYR A 137 -15.73 -2.80 -2.63
CA TYR A 137 -15.92 -3.73 -1.52
C TYR A 137 -14.99 -4.94 -1.64
N THR A 138 -14.89 -5.54 -2.83
CA THR A 138 -14.16 -6.81 -3.03
C THR A 138 -12.63 -6.67 -2.91
N SER A 139 -12.10 -5.45 -2.91
CA SER A 139 -10.68 -5.16 -2.65
C SER A 139 -10.35 -4.99 -1.15
N ALA A 140 -11.36 -5.00 -0.28
CA ALA A 140 -11.19 -4.79 1.16
C ALA A 140 -10.30 -5.86 1.81
N GLU A 141 -9.67 -5.50 2.93
CA GLU A 141 -8.63 -6.32 3.55
C GLU A 141 -9.17 -7.64 4.13
N ILE A 142 -10.43 -7.66 4.59
CA ILE A 142 -11.10 -8.86 5.12
C ILE A 142 -11.10 -10.03 4.12
N TYR A 143 -11.17 -9.75 2.81
CA TYR A 143 -11.15 -10.77 1.75
C TYR A 143 -9.75 -11.29 1.40
N LYS A 144 -8.70 -10.70 1.98
CA LYS A 144 -7.31 -11.18 1.86
C LYS A 144 -6.90 -12.07 3.03
N MET A 145 -7.69 -12.11 4.10
CA MET A 145 -7.52 -13.06 5.19
C MET A 145 -7.82 -14.48 4.69
N SER A 146 -6.93 -15.42 5.02
CA SER A 146 -7.05 -16.80 4.53
C SER A 146 -8.27 -17.50 5.12
N GLY A 147 -9.09 -18.12 4.27
CA GLY A 147 -10.25 -18.91 4.68
C GLY A 147 -11.50 -18.09 5.04
N THR A 148 -11.48 -16.77 4.88
CA THR A 148 -12.65 -15.90 5.14
C THR A 148 -13.86 -16.30 4.31
N ASP A 149 -13.65 -16.63 3.05
CA ASP A 149 -14.69 -17.00 2.09
C ASP A 149 -15.41 -18.30 2.49
N LEU A 150 -14.65 -19.32 2.92
CA LEU A 150 -15.20 -20.58 3.41
C LEU A 150 -15.97 -20.33 4.71
N ALA A 151 -15.38 -19.56 5.63
CA ALA A 151 -16.02 -19.22 6.90
C ALA A 151 -17.34 -18.47 6.72
N MET A 152 -17.39 -17.46 5.84
CA MET A 152 -18.61 -16.71 5.53
C MET A 152 -19.67 -17.60 4.87
N THR A 153 -19.25 -18.50 3.99
CA THR A 153 -20.15 -19.44 3.29
C THR A 153 -20.76 -20.46 4.26
N GLU A 154 -19.93 -21.10 5.07
CA GLU A 154 -20.38 -22.06 6.10
C GLU A 154 -21.31 -21.39 7.13
N TYR A 155 -20.96 -20.17 7.56
CA TYR A 155 -21.82 -19.38 8.44
C TYR A 155 -23.17 -19.10 7.81
N ALA A 156 -23.20 -18.59 6.57
CA ALA A 156 -24.45 -18.29 5.87
C ALA A 156 -25.34 -19.54 5.73
N ILE A 157 -24.78 -20.65 5.25
CA ILE A 157 -25.50 -21.93 5.10
C ILE A 157 -26.10 -22.38 6.44
N GLY A 158 -25.31 -22.35 7.52
CA GLY A 158 -25.77 -22.75 8.86
C GLY A 158 -26.87 -21.84 9.44
N ARG A 159 -26.94 -20.58 9.01
CA ARG A 159 -27.87 -19.56 9.53
C ARG A 159 -29.13 -19.36 8.68
N VAL A 160 -29.20 -19.89 7.45
CA VAL A 160 -30.37 -19.77 6.56
C VAL A 160 -31.70 -20.08 7.26
N PRO A 161 -31.87 -21.21 7.98
CA PRO A 161 -33.16 -21.52 8.60
C PRO A 161 -33.63 -20.45 9.58
N HIS A 162 -32.71 -19.93 10.40
CA HIS A 162 -32.99 -18.87 11.36
C HIS A 162 -33.34 -17.55 10.67
N VAL A 163 -32.60 -17.18 9.61
CA VAL A 163 -32.84 -15.95 8.86
C VAL A 163 -34.23 -15.96 8.20
N ILE A 164 -34.65 -17.10 7.63
CA ILE A 164 -35.99 -17.25 7.05
C ILE A 164 -37.07 -17.13 8.12
N GLU A 165 -36.92 -17.84 9.24
CA GLU A 165 -37.87 -17.81 10.35
C GLU A 165 -38.04 -16.40 10.92
N GLU A 166 -36.93 -15.70 11.16
CA GLU A 166 -36.93 -14.35 11.69
C GLU A 166 -37.54 -13.35 10.71
N PHE A 167 -37.25 -13.48 9.41
CA PHE A 167 -37.88 -12.66 8.38
C PHE A 167 -39.40 -12.87 8.36
N ILE A 168 -39.87 -14.11 8.36
CA ILE A 168 -41.31 -14.42 8.35
C ILE A 168 -41.96 -13.81 9.58
N ARG A 169 -41.37 -14.00 10.77
CA ARG A 169 -41.89 -13.47 12.03
C ARG A 169 -42.03 -11.94 11.98
N LEU A 170 -40.97 -11.23 11.62
CA LEU A 170 -40.96 -9.77 11.56
C LEU A 170 -41.87 -9.25 10.44
N TRP A 171 -41.94 -9.94 9.30
CA TRP A 171 -42.80 -9.56 8.19
C TRP A 171 -44.28 -9.74 8.53
N THR A 172 -44.67 -10.80 9.24
CA THR A 172 -46.03 -10.98 9.74
C THR A 172 -46.44 -9.83 10.64
N ILE A 173 -45.57 -9.42 11.59
CA ILE A 173 -45.82 -8.26 12.45
C ILE A 173 -45.99 -6.99 11.60
N LYS A 174 -45.10 -6.76 10.62
CA LYS A 174 -45.17 -5.58 9.77
C LYS A 174 -46.44 -5.55 8.91
N GLN A 175 -46.87 -6.71 8.40
CA GLN A 175 -48.13 -6.81 7.66
C GLN A 175 -49.34 -6.45 8.52
N GLU A 176 -49.36 -6.82 9.80
CA GLU A 176 -50.43 -6.43 10.72
C GLU A 176 -50.43 -4.93 11.03
N GLU A 177 -49.25 -4.30 11.14
CA GLU A 177 -49.15 -2.84 11.27
C GLU A 177 -49.69 -2.13 10.03
N LEU A 178 -49.26 -2.54 8.84
CA LEU A 178 -49.69 -1.92 7.58
C LEU A 178 -51.20 -2.06 7.34
N LYS A 179 -51.83 -3.15 7.78
CA LYS A 179 -53.29 -3.32 7.72
C LYS A 179 -54.04 -2.28 8.56
N LYS A 180 -53.44 -1.76 9.64
CA LYS A 180 -54.04 -0.75 10.52
C LYS A 180 -53.93 0.67 9.97
N GLU A 181 -53.05 0.90 8.98
CA GLU A 181 -52.84 2.23 8.38
C GLU A 181 -53.95 2.64 7.38
N GLU A 182 -54.98 1.79 7.18
CA GLU A 182 -56.12 2.00 6.26
C GLU A 182 -55.73 2.44 4.83
N LYS A 183 -54.48 2.21 4.43
CA LYS A 183 -53.91 2.55 3.12
C LYS A 183 -53.69 1.27 2.31
N GLN A 184 -54.00 1.31 1.01
CA GLN A 184 -53.54 0.28 0.08
C GLN A 184 -52.07 0.51 -0.30
N PHE A 185 -51.25 -0.51 -0.09
CA PHE A 185 -49.84 -0.50 -0.48
C PHE A 185 -49.67 -1.21 -1.82
N THR A 186 -48.89 -0.60 -2.71
CA THR A 186 -48.49 -1.19 -3.99
C THR A 186 -47.46 -2.30 -3.78
N GLU A 187 -47.31 -3.20 -4.75
CA GLU A 187 -46.27 -4.25 -4.71
C GLU A 187 -44.85 -3.67 -4.57
N LYS A 188 -44.60 -2.51 -5.19
CA LYS A 188 -43.32 -1.81 -5.06
C LYS A 188 -43.08 -1.31 -3.64
N GLU A 189 -44.07 -0.71 -2.99
CA GLU A 189 -43.96 -0.29 -1.59
C GLU A 189 -43.75 -1.50 -0.66
N MET A 190 -44.48 -2.59 -0.90
CA MET A 190 -44.33 -3.83 -0.15
C MET A 190 -42.94 -4.44 -0.31
N LYS A 191 -42.37 -4.42 -1.53
CA LYS A 191 -41.00 -4.87 -1.80
C LYS A 191 -39.99 -4.05 -1.00
N VAL A 192 -40.11 -2.72 -0.99
CA VAL A 192 -39.21 -1.84 -0.22
C VAL A 192 -39.26 -2.13 1.28
N TYR A 193 -40.45 -2.42 1.84
CA TYR A 193 -40.53 -2.82 3.25
C TYR A 193 -39.85 -4.15 3.54
N LYS A 194 -40.03 -5.15 2.66
CA LYS A 194 -39.34 -6.44 2.77
C LYS A 194 -37.82 -6.28 2.68
N GLU A 195 -37.33 -5.50 1.72
CA GLU A 195 -35.89 -5.22 1.55
C GLU A 195 -35.29 -4.57 2.80
N LYS A 196 -35.95 -3.56 3.37
CA LYS A 196 -35.46 -2.89 4.60
C LYS A 196 -35.43 -3.83 5.81
N LEU A 197 -36.47 -4.64 5.98
CA LEU A 197 -36.57 -5.59 7.08
C LEU A 197 -35.51 -6.69 6.94
N PHE A 198 -35.31 -7.16 5.72
CA PHE A 198 -34.29 -8.17 5.42
C PHE A 198 -32.87 -7.62 5.58
N ASP A 199 -32.60 -6.40 5.10
CA ASP A 199 -31.33 -5.70 5.35
C ASP A 199 -31.02 -5.63 6.85
N HIS A 200 -32.01 -5.29 7.68
CA HIS A 200 -31.81 -5.24 9.14
C HIS A 200 -31.37 -6.59 9.73
N ILE A 201 -32.01 -7.70 9.32
CA ILE A 201 -31.62 -9.05 9.76
C ILE A 201 -30.20 -9.37 9.30
N LEU A 202 -29.84 -9.09 8.04
CA LEU A 202 -28.50 -9.38 7.51
C LEU A 202 -27.41 -8.50 8.14
N ARG A 203 -27.74 -7.27 8.54
CA ARG A 203 -26.87 -6.41 9.34
C ARG A 203 -26.56 -7.06 10.69
N ASP A 204 -27.57 -7.60 11.37
CA ASP A 204 -27.39 -8.26 12.66
C ASP A 204 -26.58 -9.56 12.50
N GLU A 205 -26.86 -10.35 11.46
CA GLU A 205 -26.07 -11.55 11.14
C GLU A 205 -24.61 -11.22 10.80
N THR A 206 -24.33 -10.07 10.18
CA THR A 206 -22.95 -9.61 9.93
C THR A 206 -22.23 -9.31 11.25
N VAL A 207 -22.90 -8.67 12.22
CA VAL A 207 -22.32 -8.43 13.54
C VAL A 207 -22.13 -9.75 14.30
N ASN A 208 -23.12 -10.65 14.24
CA ASN A 208 -23.08 -11.96 14.88
C ASN A 208 -21.93 -12.82 14.35
N PHE A 209 -21.64 -12.80 13.03
CA PHE A 209 -20.48 -13.49 12.46
C PHE A 209 -19.18 -13.13 13.19
N PHE A 210 -18.99 -11.86 13.55
CA PHE A 210 -17.78 -11.41 14.23
C PHE A 210 -17.80 -11.59 15.75
N LEU A 211 -18.96 -11.46 16.40
CA LEU A 211 -19.08 -11.48 17.86
C LEU A 211 -19.44 -12.85 18.45
N ALA A 212 -19.95 -13.78 17.66
CA ALA A 212 -20.22 -15.15 18.09
C ALA A 212 -18.93 -15.92 18.43
N ASP A 213 -19.09 -17.08 19.07
CA ASP A 213 -18.02 -18.02 19.40
C ASP A 213 -16.79 -17.37 20.05
N SER A 214 -17.03 -16.50 21.04
CA SER A 214 -15.98 -15.73 21.73
C SER A 214 -15.14 -14.87 20.77
N GLU A 215 -15.81 -14.21 19.81
CA GLU A 215 -15.22 -13.25 18.88
C GLU A 215 -14.18 -13.88 17.93
N LYS A 216 -14.35 -15.16 17.58
CA LYS A 216 -13.37 -15.94 16.80
C LYS A 216 -12.92 -15.21 15.52
N TYR A 217 -13.85 -14.83 14.65
CA TYR A 217 -13.52 -14.23 13.35
C TYR A 217 -13.01 -12.80 13.46
N LEU A 218 -13.44 -12.07 14.49
CA LEU A 218 -12.94 -10.73 14.77
C LEU A 218 -11.49 -10.78 15.26
N ASN A 219 -11.16 -11.76 16.11
CA ASN A 219 -9.79 -12.00 16.56
C ASN A 219 -8.89 -12.50 15.42
N LEU A 220 -9.38 -13.37 14.54
CA LEU A 220 -8.63 -13.77 13.34
C LEU A 220 -8.31 -12.58 12.43
N TYR A 221 -9.25 -11.66 12.23
CA TYR A 221 -9.00 -10.45 11.45
C TYR A 221 -7.95 -9.56 12.11
N LYS A 222 -8.04 -9.36 13.43
CA LYS A 222 -7.00 -8.65 14.20
C LYS A 222 -5.63 -9.31 14.02
N GLU A 223 -5.53 -10.63 14.20
CA GLU A 223 -4.28 -11.38 14.05
C GLU A 223 -3.69 -11.27 12.64
N HIS A 224 -4.55 -11.31 11.61
CA HIS A 224 -4.16 -11.06 10.22
C HIS A 224 -3.51 -9.68 10.04
N LEU A 225 -4.11 -8.62 10.58
CA LEU A 225 -3.55 -7.27 10.52
C LEU A 225 -2.23 -7.14 11.32
N GLN A 226 -2.11 -7.85 12.45
CA GLN A 226 -0.90 -7.87 13.29
C GLN A 226 0.24 -8.69 12.72
N LYS A 227 -0.03 -9.57 11.75
CA LYS A 227 0.97 -10.46 11.16
C LYS A 227 2.01 -9.65 10.41
N GLU A 228 3.27 -9.92 10.73
CA GLU A 228 4.42 -9.31 10.09
C GLU A 228 4.36 -9.49 8.56
N SER A 229 4.76 -8.46 7.82
CA SER A 229 4.76 -8.44 6.35
C SER A 229 3.39 -8.51 5.66
N VAL A 230 2.27 -8.56 6.38
CA VAL A 230 0.94 -8.30 5.77
C VAL A 230 0.85 -6.83 5.40
N TRP A 231 0.52 -6.54 4.14
CA TRP A 231 0.48 -5.19 3.60
C TRP A 231 -0.62 -4.37 4.27
N GLY A 232 -0.29 -3.16 4.73
CA GLY A 232 -1.28 -2.23 5.27
C GLY A 232 -2.15 -1.62 4.17
N SER A 233 -3.46 -1.67 4.36
CA SER A 233 -4.45 -0.99 3.51
C SER A 233 -4.68 0.46 3.94
N GLU A 234 -5.27 1.27 3.06
CA GLU A 234 -5.73 2.62 3.39
C GLU A 234 -6.78 2.61 4.52
N GLU A 235 -7.66 1.60 4.55
CA GLU A 235 -8.60 1.36 5.65
C GLU A 235 -7.88 1.30 7.01
N THR A 236 -6.83 0.47 7.09
CA THR A 236 -6.05 0.28 8.32
C THR A 236 -5.25 1.54 8.70
N LEU A 237 -4.75 2.28 7.70
CA LEU A 237 -4.08 3.56 7.91
C LEU A 237 -5.00 4.60 8.58
N LEU A 238 -6.25 4.69 8.14
CA LEU A 238 -7.21 5.65 8.72
C LEU A 238 -7.60 5.25 10.15
N VAL A 239 -7.77 3.95 10.43
CA VAL A 239 -7.98 3.44 11.81
C VAL A 239 -6.78 3.80 12.71
N LEU A 240 -5.55 3.52 12.24
CA LEU A 240 -4.33 3.88 12.97
C LEU A 240 -4.28 5.38 13.25
N HIS A 241 -4.61 6.20 12.27
CA HIS A 241 -4.54 7.64 12.42
C HIS A 241 -5.58 8.18 13.42
N ARG A 242 -6.82 7.68 13.42
CA ARG A 242 -7.79 7.97 14.48
C ARG A 242 -7.29 7.57 15.86
N ALA A 243 -6.67 6.39 15.97
CA ALA A 243 -6.10 5.90 17.22
C ALA A 243 -5.00 6.83 17.77
N ILE A 244 -4.09 7.28 16.89
CA ILE A 244 -2.99 8.19 17.25
C ILE A 244 -3.51 9.55 17.70
N GLN A 245 -4.50 10.11 17.00
CA GLN A 245 -5.11 11.39 17.36
C GLN A 245 -5.96 11.31 18.64
N GLY A 246 -6.33 10.10 19.08
CA GLY A 246 -7.28 9.90 20.17
C GLY A 246 -8.70 10.34 19.80
N GLU A 247 -9.11 10.09 18.55
CA GLU A 247 -10.43 10.49 18.07
C GLU A 247 -11.54 9.81 18.89
N ARG A 248 -12.53 10.60 19.31
CA ARG A 248 -13.74 10.12 19.99
C ARG A 248 -14.98 10.85 19.50
N MET A 249 -16.03 10.07 19.22
CA MET A 249 -17.36 10.55 18.87
C MET A 249 -18.22 10.61 20.13
N VAL A 250 -18.67 11.80 20.53
CA VAL A 250 -19.43 11.99 21.77
C VAL A 250 -20.76 12.69 21.46
N ARG A 251 -21.85 12.14 22.02
CA ARG A 251 -23.16 12.77 21.90
C ARG A 251 -23.23 13.98 22.82
N ASN A 252 -23.57 15.15 22.28
CA ASN A 252 -23.71 16.37 23.04
C ASN A 252 -25.13 16.51 23.64
N GLU A 253 -25.35 17.57 24.43
CA GLU A 253 -26.63 17.85 25.10
C GLU A 253 -27.80 18.05 24.13
N LYS A 254 -27.53 18.41 22.87
CA LYS A 254 -28.55 18.56 21.81
C LYS A 254 -28.87 17.24 21.11
N GLY A 255 -28.20 16.15 21.50
CA GLY A 255 -28.36 14.83 20.91
C GLY A 255 -27.61 14.65 19.58
N THR A 256 -26.83 15.63 19.11
CA THR A 256 -25.95 15.45 17.93
C THR A 256 -24.61 14.85 18.34
N ILE A 257 -23.86 14.28 17.39
CA ILE A 257 -22.54 13.68 17.65
C ILE A 257 -21.47 14.68 17.23
N ASP A 258 -20.58 15.01 18.17
CA ASP A 258 -19.41 15.84 17.93
C ASP A 258 -18.13 14.97 17.97
N THR A 259 -17.15 15.32 17.15
CA THR A 259 -15.85 14.64 17.08
C THR A 259 -14.80 15.42 17.88
N PHE A 260 -14.08 14.74 18.76
CA PHE A 260 -13.00 15.32 19.55
C PHE A 260 -11.69 14.56 19.34
N TYR A 261 -10.58 15.29 19.44
CA TYR A 261 -9.22 14.76 19.31
C TYR A 261 -8.39 15.12 20.54
N ASP A 262 -7.53 14.21 20.99
CA ASP A 262 -6.48 14.55 21.97
C ASP A 262 -5.36 15.36 21.29
N THR A 263 -5.05 15.04 20.04
CA THR A 263 -4.07 15.74 19.20
C THR A 263 -4.52 15.65 17.75
N GLU A 264 -5.01 16.76 17.19
CA GLU A 264 -5.37 16.86 15.77
C GLU A 264 -4.10 16.89 14.91
N ILE A 265 -4.01 16.01 13.92
CA ILE A 265 -2.89 15.89 12.98
C ILE A 265 -3.48 15.76 11.58
N MET A 266 -3.23 16.69 10.68
CA MET A 266 -3.81 16.65 9.34
C MET A 266 -3.06 15.65 8.43
N LEU A 267 -3.64 14.49 8.17
CA LEU A 267 -3.10 13.49 7.23
C LEU A 267 -3.67 13.64 5.82
N HIS A 268 -2.80 13.75 4.83
CA HIS A 268 -3.16 13.60 3.41
C HIS A 268 -2.61 12.29 2.84
N ILE A 269 -3.35 11.71 1.90
CA ILE A 269 -2.95 10.52 1.15
C ILE A 269 -2.70 10.92 -0.30
N HIS A 270 -1.45 10.78 -0.76
CA HIS A 270 -1.05 11.03 -2.13
C HIS A 270 -1.03 9.72 -2.92
N ARG A 271 -1.24 9.81 -4.24
CA ARG A 271 -1.14 8.67 -5.15
C ARG A 271 -0.11 8.98 -6.23
N ASN A 272 0.94 8.15 -6.32
CA ASN A 272 2.04 8.31 -7.26
C ASN A 272 2.64 9.73 -7.26
N GLY A 273 2.87 10.28 -6.05
CA GLY A 273 3.42 11.62 -5.84
C GLY A 273 2.41 12.76 -6.04
N SER A 274 1.20 12.47 -6.52
CA SER A 274 0.17 13.47 -6.78
C SER A 274 -0.72 13.66 -5.56
N SER A 275 -0.97 14.92 -5.21
CA SER A 275 -1.87 15.29 -4.14
C SER A 275 -3.35 15.14 -4.53
N PRO A 276 -4.26 14.94 -3.58
CA PRO A 276 -5.70 14.99 -3.84
C PRO A 276 -6.12 16.30 -4.52
N PHE A 277 -7.11 16.22 -5.41
CA PHE A 277 -7.67 17.39 -6.11
C PHE A 277 -8.34 18.38 -5.16
N LEU A 278 -8.98 17.87 -4.10
CA LEU A 278 -9.59 18.69 -3.05
C LEU A 278 -8.72 18.58 -1.78
N GLN A 279 -8.29 19.72 -1.27
CA GLN A 279 -7.56 19.83 -0.01
C GLN A 279 -8.27 20.86 0.87
N SER A 280 -8.67 20.45 2.06
CA SER A 280 -9.35 21.32 3.01
C SER A 280 -8.37 22.22 3.76
N ARG A 281 -7.19 21.69 4.10
CA ARG A 281 -6.15 22.34 4.91
C ARG A 281 -4.74 21.90 4.46
N SER A 282 -3.71 22.60 4.94
CA SER A 282 -2.33 22.17 4.74
C SER A 282 -2.03 20.92 5.58
N PRO A 283 -1.37 19.89 5.01
CA PRO A 283 -1.11 18.65 5.74
C PRO A 283 0.04 18.79 6.74
N ASP A 284 -0.10 18.10 7.87
CA ASP A 284 0.96 17.84 8.85
C ASP A 284 1.72 16.55 8.51
N MET A 285 1.03 15.58 7.92
CA MET A 285 1.61 14.31 7.48
C MET A 285 1.09 13.99 6.07
N ILE A 286 1.98 13.48 5.20
CA ILE A 286 1.58 12.95 3.91
C ILE A 286 2.12 11.53 3.78
N LEU A 287 1.22 10.60 3.46
CA LEU A 287 1.58 9.24 3.04
C LEU A 287 1.31 9.11 1.55
N ASN A 288 2.28 8.59 0.82
CA ASN A 288 2.18 8.42 -0.63
C ASN A 288 2.10 6.94 -0.99
N ASN A 289 0.99 6.55 -1.62
CA ASN A 289 0.81 5.23 -2.19
C ASN A 289 1.38 5.20 -3.61
N GLN A 290 2.37 4.34 -3.83
CA GLN A 290 3.01 4.12 -5.13
C GLN A 290 2.45 2.85 -5.76
N SER A 291 1.58 3.04 -6.74
CA SER A 291 1.02 1.98 -7.60
C SER A 291 0.40 0.80 -6.82
N ASP A 292 -0.20 1.06 -5.66
CA ASP A 292 -0.82 0.08 -4.77
C ASP A 292 0.11 -1.06 -4.28
N ILE A 293 1.44 -0.86 -4.39
CA ILE A 293 2.44 -1.87 -4.00
C ILE A 293 3.44 -1.37 -2.96
N HIS A 294 3.56 -0.06 -2.78
CA HIS A 294 4.50 0.53 -1.83
C HIS A 294 3.95 1.81 -1.22
N TRP A 295 4.34 2.07 0.02
CA TRP A 295 3.98 3.29 0.74
C TRP A 295 5.27 4.02 1.13
N THR A 296 5.32 5.33 0.86
CA THR A 296 6.44 6.21 1.22
C THR A 296 5.94 7.40 2.03
N SER A 297 6.86 8.07 2.72
CA SER A 297 6.59 9.31 3.43
C SER A 297 6.91 10.50 2.52
N THR A 298 6.00 11.46 2.44
CA THR A 298 6.29 12.76 1.84
C THR A 298 6.22 13.79 2.96
N ILE A 299 7.31 14.53 3.20
CA ILE A 299 7.38 15.49 4.31
C ILE A 299 6.97 16.87 3.79
N PRO A 300 5.92 17.50 4.36
CA PRO A 300 5.52 18.86 3.99
C PRO A 300 6.63 19.87 4.27
N ASP A 301 6.74 20.89 3.43
CA ASP A 301 7.79 21.93 3.61
C ASP A 301 7.58 22.73 4.91
N SER A 302 6.33 22.85 5.37
CA SER A 302 5.95 23.41 6.68
C SER A 302 6.49 22.62 7.88
N ILE A 303 6.74 21.33 7.71
CA ILE A 303 7.23 20.41 8.74
C ILE A 303 8.75 20.30 8.67
N PHE A 304 9.30 20.17 7.46
CA PHE A 304 10.74 20.07 7.25
C PHE A 304 11.12 20.59 5.87
N THR A 305 12.10 21.49 5.85
CA THR A 305 12.78 21.90 4.62
C THR A 305 14.26 21.63 4.81
N THR A 306 14.87 20.89 3.87
CA THR A 306 16.32 20.70 3.90
C THR A 306 17.03 22.05 3.70
N LYS A 307 17.84 22.45 4.67
CA LYS A 307 18.71 23.64 4.56
C LYS A 307 20.12 23.28 4.09
N LEU A 308 20.39 21.98 3.96
CA LEU A 308 21.69 21.43 3.59
C LEU A 308 21.69 21.02 2.13
N THR A 309 22.84 21.19 1.46
CA THR A 309 23.08 20.56 0.15
C THR A 309 23.25 19.06 0.32
N GLY A 310 23.15 18.31 -0.78
CA GLY A 310 23.41 16.85 -0.76
C GLY A 310 24.78 16.49 -0.22
N ASN A 311 25.81 17.31 -0.49
CA ASN A 311 27.17 17.08 0.03
C ASN A 311 27.25 17.33 1.54
N GLU A 312 26.63 18.41 2.03
CA GLU A 312 26.57 18.67 3.49
C GLU A 312 25.83 17.53 4.19
N GLN A 313 24.72 17.08 3.63
CA GLN A 313 23.94 15.97 4.16
C GLN A 313 24.74 14.65 4.21
N LYS A 314 25.47 14.33 3.14
CA LYS A 314 26.38 13.17 3.09
C LYS A 314 27.48 13.24 4.15
N LEU A 315 28.05 14.44 4.36
CA LEU A 315 29.06 14.65 5.40
C LEU A 315 28.51 14.35 6.81
N PHE A 316 27.26 14.72 7.08
CA PHE A 316 26.61 14.41 8.36
C PHE A 316 26.27 12.94 8.53
N GLU A 317 25.86 12.26 7.47
CA GLU A 317 25.64 10.80 7.51
C GLU A 317 26.94 10.08 7.89
N LEU A 318 28.06 10.49 7.30
CA LEU A 318 29.39 9.97 7.65
C LEU A 318 29.79 10.31 9.10
N LEU A 319 29.43 11.50 9.58
CA LEU A 319 29.68 11.91 10.98
C LEU A 319 28.86 11.07 11.97
N ASP A 320 27.60 10.76 11.66
CA ASP A 320 26.76 9.88 12.47
C ASP A 320 27.27 8.43 12.45
N GLU A 321 27.79 7.96 11.31
CA GLU A 321 28.49 6.66 11.23
C GLU A 321 29.74 6.63 12.11
N LEU A 322 30.52 7.71 12.11
CA LEU A 322 31.68 7.87 13.00
C LEU A 322 31.27 7.85 14.48
N ARG A 323 30.23 8.59 14.87
CA ARG A 323 29.65 8.58 16.24
C ARG A 323 29.25 7.19 16.71
N MET A 324 28.72 6.37 15.81
CA MET A 324 28.30 5.01 16.14
C MET A 324 29.46 4.01 16.16
N MET A 325 30.46 4.19 15.31
CA MET A 325 31.66 3.36 15.37
C MET A 325 32.47 3.66 16.63
N HIS A 326 32.47 4.92 17.07
CA HIS A 326 33.04 5.36 18.35
C HIS A 326 32.52 4.53 19.54
N SER A 327 31.20 4.32 19.64
CA SER A 327 30.61 3.54 20.74
C SER A 327 30.94 2.04 20.71
N LYS A 328 31.49 1.54 19.60
CA LYS A 328 31.94 0.14 19.45
C LYS A 328 33.43 -0.06 19.68
N ILE A 329 34.21 1.01 19.86
CA ILE A 329 35.64 0.90 20.15
C ILE A 329 35.80 0.28 21.54
N SER A 330 36.43 -0.90 21.64
CA SER A 330 36.77 -1.47 22.94
C SER A 330 37.82 -0.59 23.62
N PHE A 331 37.47 -0.08 24.81
CA PHE A 331 38.30 0.82 25.62
C PHE A 331 39.61 0.18 26.13
N GLU A 332 39.80 -1.12 25.90
CA GLU A 332 40.91 -1.88 26.49
C GLU A 332 42.26 -1.71 25.76
N LYS A 333 42.31 -1.18 24.53
CA LYS A 333 43.57 -1.13 23.73
C LYS A 333 44.07 0.24 23.26
N ASP A 334 43.23 1.28 23.11
CA ASP A 334 43.71 2.63 22.78
C ASP A 334 42.72 3.70 23.27
N LYS A 335 42.94 4.25 24.47
CA LYS A 335 42.08 5.29 25.07
C LYS A 335 42.06 6.60 24.28
N MET A 336 43.08 6.85 23.45
CA MET A 336 43.26 8.13 22.78
C MET A 336 42.43 8.26 21.49
N ALA A 337 42.13 7.17 20.79
CA ALA A 337 41.31 7.22 19.57
C ALA A 337 39.84 7.64 19.83
N PRO A 338 39.17 7.14 20.89
CA PRO A 338 37.87 7.66 21.33
C PRO A 338 37.88 9.17 21.60
N ASP A 339 38.88 9.65 22.35
CA ASP A 339 39.00 11.08 22.69
C ASP A 339 39.17 11.96 21.44
N LEU A 340 40.03 11.55 20.50
CA LEU A 340 40.22 12.26 19.23
C LEU A 340 38.92 12.33 18.41
N LEU A 341 38.15 11.25 18.39
CA LEU A 341 36.89 11.19 17.67
C LEU A 341 35.81 12.07 18.32
N SER A 342 35.74 12.08 19.66
CA SER A 342 34.87 12.99 20.41
C SER A 342 35.19 14.46 20.12
N ILE A 343 36.47 14.82 20.06
CA ILE A 343 36.92 16.18 19.72
C ILE A 343 36.55 16.51 18.27
N LEU A 344 36.77 15.59 17.32
CA LEU A 344 36.42 15.78 15.92
C LEU A 344 34.93 16.08 15.77
N ILE A 345 34.07 15.29 16.44
CA ILE A 345 32.63 15.47 16.43
C ILE A 345 32.24 16.86 16.95
N LYS A 346 32.83 17.31 18.06
CA LYS A 346 32.58 18.65 18.62
C LYS A 346 33.03 19.77 17.67
N GLN A 347 34.15 19.60 16.98
CA GLN A 347 34.61 20.59 15.99
C GLN A 347 33.66 20.68 14.80
N MET A 348 33.12 19.54 14.35
CA MET A 348 32.06 19.54 13.35
C MET A 348 30.83 20.29 13.85
N ASP A 349 30.32 19.97 15.04
CA ASP A 349 29.18 20.69 15.63
C ASP A 349 29.43 22.21 15.73
N LEU A 350 30.67 22.64 16.04
CA LEU A 350 31.07 24.05 16.03
C LEU A 350 31.00 24.69 14.65
N ILE A 351 31.46 24.04 13.58
CA ILE A 351 31.38 24.58 12.20
C ILE A 351 29.91 24.90 11.85
N TYR A 352 28.99 24.05 12.29
CA TYR A 352 27.57 24.16 11.94
C TYR A 352 26.75 25.08 12.84
N ALA A 353 27.22 25.38 14.05
CA ALA A 353 26.62 26.40 14.91
C ALA A 353 26.68 27.83 14.32
N LYS A 354 27.23 27.97 13.09
CA LYS A 354 27.46 29.23 12.36
C LYS A 354 28.23 30.27 13.20
N PRO A 355 29.39 29.92 13.76
CA PRO A 355 30.24 30.87 14.46
C PRO A 355 30.89 31.84 13.46
N SER A 356 31.71 32.77 13.95
CA SER A 356 32.44 33.70 13.08
C SER A 356 33.32 32.95 12.07
N TYR A 357 33.64 33.59 10.95
CA TYR A 357 34.52 33.03 9.91
C TYR A 357 35.81 32.44 10.50
N ALA A 358 36.50 33.20 11.36
CA ALA A 358 37.75 32.77 11.99
C ALA A 358 37.58 31.52 12.87
N MET A 359 36.43 31.36 13.52
CA MET A 359 36.12 30.16 14.29
C MET A 359 35.82 28.97 13.39
N LYS A 360 35.13 29.18 12.27
CA LYS A 360 34.87 28.12 11.27
C LYS A 360 36.18 27.63 10.64
N GLU A 361 37.05 28.56 10.23
CA GLU A 361 38.35 28.26 9.65
C GLU A 361 39.20 27.41 10.60
N LYS A 362 39.36 27.86 11.86
CA LYS A 362 40.10 27.11 12.88
C LYS A 362 39.49 25.75 13.20
N ALA A 363 38.16 25.66 13.22
CA ALA A 363 37.47 24.40 13.44
C ALA A 363 37.69 23.42 12.28
N ILE A 364 37.64 23.91 11.03
CA ILE A 364 37.95 23.10 9.83
C ILE A 364 39.39 22.60 9.86
N GLU A 365 40.37 23.46 10.14
CA GLU A 365 41.77 23.06 10.31
C GLU A 365 41.92 21.97 11.37
N SER A 366 41.22 22.13 12.51
CA SER A 366 41.21 21.15 13.58
C SER A 366 40.61 19.81 13.11
N VAL A 367 39.52 19.83 12.34
CA VAL A 367 38.92 18.61 11.79
C VAL A 367 39.89 17.90 10.84
N PHE A 368 40.59 18.62 9.95
CA PHE A 368 41.59 18.03 9.06
C PHE A 368 42.72 17.35 9.85
N LEU A 369 43.25 18.03 10.86
CA LEU A 369 44.31 17.49 11.72
C LEU A 369 43.85 16.23 12.46
N LEU A 370 42.68 16.28 13.09
CA LEU A 370 42.11 15.17 13.85
C LEU A 370 41.81 13.97 12.95
N THR A 371 41.29 14.21 11.74
CA THR A 371 41.03 13.16 10.75
C THR A 371 42.34 12.49 10.32
N GLY A 372 43.40 13.26 10.07
CA GLY A 372 44.73 12.72 9.76
C GLY A 372 45.29 11.84 10.88
N GLN A 373 45.17 12.28 12.13
CA GLN A 373 45.59 11.49 13.31
C GLN A 373 44.78 10.20 13.47
N LEU A 374 43.46 10.26 13.24
CA LEU A 374 42.59 9.09 13.28
C LEU A 374 42.92 8.10 12.16
N ILE A 375 43.24 8.56 10.96
CA ILE A 375 43.67 7.70 9.85
C ILE A 375 44.97 6.95 10.21
N MET A 376 45.94 7.62 10.84
CA MET A 376 47.19 6.96 11.26
C MET A 376 46.97 5.87 12.31
N LYS A 377 46.00 6.06 13.22
CA LYS A 377 45.71 5.13 14.31
C LYS A 377 44.77 4.00 13.92
N LEU A 378 43.71 4.32 13.18
CA LEU A 378 42.60 3.40 12.88
C LEU A 378 42.64 2.90 11.44
N GLY A 379 43.44 3.51 10.56
CA GLY A 379 43.47 3.20 9.13
C GLY A 379 44.05 1.83 8.76
N SER A 380 44.60 1.08 9.72
CA SER A 380 44.94 -0.33 9.54
C SER A 380 43.68 -1.20 9.43
N ASP A 381 42.57 -0.78 10.04
CA ASP A 381 41.26 -1.41 9.87
C ASP A 381 40.61 -0.90 8.58
N SER A 382 40.21 -1.83 7.70
CA SER A 382 39.66 -1.49 6.39
C SER A 382 38.37 -0.69 6.46
N SER A 383 37.53 -0.94 7.48
CA SER A 383 36.25 -0.26 7.67
C SER A 383 36.48 1.17 8.15
N TRP A 384 37.40 1.37 9.10
CA TRP A 384 37.78 2.71 9.56
C TRP A 384 38.48 3.53 8.47
N ARG A 385 39.39 2.92 7.71
CA ARG A 385 40.08 3.59 6.60
C ARG A 385 39.09 4.09 5.55
N LEU A 386 38.10 3.27 5.18
CA LEU A 386 37.08 3.65 4.20
C LEU A 386 36.19 4.78 4.74
N LEU A 387 35.73 4.66 6.00
CA LEU A 387 34.85 5.66 6.61
C LEU A 387 35.55 7.03 6.77
N LEU A 388 36.77 7.05 7.29
CA LEU A 388 37.54 8.28 7.46
C LEU A 388 37.94 8.90 6.11
N GLY A 389 38.27 8.08 5.11
CA GLY A 389 38.53 8.55 3.75
C GLY A 389 37.31 9.19 3.10
N ASN A 390 36.13 8.56 3.24
CA ASN A 390 34.87 9.10 2.75
C ASN A 390 34.50 10.41 3.47
N PHE A 391 34.67 10.45 4.80
CA PHE A 391 34.45 11.64 5.62
C PHE A 391 35.34 12.80 5.17
N LEU A 392 36.64 12.55 4.98
CA LEU A 392 37.59 13.56 4.52
C LEU A 392 37.20 14.11 3.13
N SER A 393 36.84 13.22 2.21
CA SER A 393 36.40 13.61 0.87
C SER A 393 35.16 14.52 0.93
N ALA A 394 34.14 14.11 1.68
CA ALA A 394 32.92 14.91 1.86
C ALA A 394 33.19 16.25 2.56
N LEU A 395 34.14 16.30 3.51
CA LEU A 395 34.56 17.53 4.19
C LEU A 395 35.21 18.51 3.21
N ILE A 396 36.10 18.03 2.34
CA ILE A 396 36.75 18.85 1.30
C ILE A 396 35.69 19.44 0.37
N GLU A 397 34.71 18.65 -0.06
CA GLU A 397 33.61 19.12 -0.91
C GLU A 397 32.75 20.20 -0.24
N CYS A 398 32.59 20.16 1.09
CA CYS A 398 31.77 21.12 1.85
C CYS A 398 32.53 22.38 2.29
N THR A 399 33.86 22.32 2.38
CA THR A 399 34.71 23.40 2.91
C THR A 399 34.49 24.75 2.22
N PRO A 400 34.39 24.85 0.88
CA PRO A 400 34.15 26.14 0.22
C PRO A 400 32.85 26.80 0.69
N LYS A 401 31.81 26.02 0.97
CA LYS A 401 30.52 26.53 1.43
C LYS A 401 30.58 26.97 2.89
N PHE A 402 31.26 26.23 3.76
CA PHE A 402 31.44 26.63 5.16
C PHE A 402 32.20 27.96 5.28
N LEU A 403 33.12 28.22 4.35
CA LEU A 403 33.93 29.43 4.29
C LEU A 403 33.39 30.50 3.33
N ALA A 404 32.17 30.33 2.80
CA ALA A 404 31.58 31.28 1.84
C ALA A 404 31.30 32.66 2.46
N ASP A 405 31.15 32.74 3.79
CA ASP A 405 30.92 33.99 4.54
C ASP A 405 32.20 34.84 4.73
N LYS A 406 33.24 34.63 3.90
CA LYS A 406 34.50 35.36 4.02
C LYS A 406 34.24 36.87 3.91
N PRO A 407 34.58 37.69 4.92
CA PRO A 407 34.48 39.13 4.79
C PRO A 407 35.37 39.57 3.62
N MET A 408 34.78 40.16 2.59
CA MET A 408 35.50 40.65 1.43
C MET A 408 36.47 41.76 1.85
N ASN A 409 37.76 41.45 1.87
CA ASN A 409 38.75 42.43 1.45
C ASN A 409 38.67 42.51 -0.07
N ILE A 410 38.24 43.67 -0.56
CA ILE A 410 38.19 44.03 -1.96
C ILE A 410 39.62 43.99 -2.50
N GLU A 411 39.91 43.03 -3.38
CA GLU A 411 40.87 43.24 -4.45
C GLU A 411 40.48 42.37 -5.65
N SER A 412 40.37 43.05 -6.77
CA SER A 412 39.74 42.67 -8.03
C SER A 412 40.67 41.83 -8.92
N LYS A 413 40.08 40.91 -9.72
CA LYS A 413 40.28 40.85 -11.17
C LYS A 413 39.42 39.78 -11.86
N GLU A 414 39.05 40.13 -13.09
CA GLU A 414 38.03 39.56 -13.98
C GLU A 414 38.45 38.26 -14.71
N LEU A 415 37.43 37.43 -15.01
CA LEU A 415 37.08 36.57 -16.19
C LEU A 415 38.11 36.28 -17.34
N PRO A 416 37.91 35.26 -18.25
CA PRO A 416 36.62 34.68 -18.68
C PRO A 416 36.53 33.15 -18.98
N SER A 417 35.28 32.79 -19.29
CA SER A 417 34.59 31.56 -19.75
C SER A 417 35.16 30.70 -20.89
N LYS A 418 34.75 29.40 -20.92
CA LYS A 418 34.19 28.70 -22.12
C LYS A 418 33.52 27.34 -21.79
N ASP A 419 32.27 27.16 -22.27
CA ASP A 419 31.62 26.04 -23.01
C ASP A 419 32.23 24.61 -22.93
N SER A 420 31.53 23.47 -23.07
CA SER A 420 30.14 23.03 -23.32
C SER A 420 30.13 21.48 -23.33
N SER A 421 28.98 20.82 -23.06
CA SER A 421 28.45 19.52 -23.62
C SER A 421 29.37 18.26 -23.69
N ASP A 422 28.98 17.00 -23.52
CA ASP A 422 27.73 16.23 -23.42
C ASP A 422 28.10 14.74 -23.09
N LYS A 423 27.14 13.97 -22.53
CA LYS A 423 26.75 12.52 -22.68
C LYS A 423 27.74 11.47 -23.26
N GLU A 424 27.75 10.16 -22.97
CA GLU A 424 26.78 9.10 -22.54
C GLU A 424 27.62 7.82 -22.19
N LEU A 425 27.30 7.00 -21.16
CA LEU A 425 26.71 5.61 -21.18
C LEU A 425 27.41 4.58 -22.12
N ILE A 426 27.66 3.28 -21.83
CA ILE A 426 26.85 2.10 -21.38
C ILE A 426 27.90 0.96 -21.02
N SER A 427 27.75 -0.02 -20.11
CA SER A 427 27.15 -1.37 -20.37
C SER A 427 27.66 -2.54 -19.48
N LYS A 428 26.73 -3.06 -18.65
CA LYS A 428 26.21 -4.46 -18.50
C LYS A 428 27.03 -5.68 -18.05
N GLN A 429 26.24 -6.56 -17.38
CA GLN A 429 26.11 -8.05 -17.46
C GLN A 429 26.75 -8.82 -16.28
N ALA A 430 26.03 -9.38 -15.29
CA ALA A 430 24.96 -10.40 -15.19
C ALA A 430 25.47 -11.86 -15.16
N GLN A 431 25.03 -12.64 -14.15
CA GLN A 431 24.91 -14.13 -14.02
C GLN A 431 24.61 -14.42 -12.51
N MET A 432 23.89 -15.44 -11.99
CA MET A 432 23.25 -16.66 -12.51
C MET A 432 22.24 -17.21 -11.46
N SER A 433 21.14 -17.85 -11.94
CA SER A 433 20.40 -19.06 -11.49
C SER A 433 20.74 -19.75 -10.14
N SER A 434 19.88 -20.45 -9.36
CA SER A 434 18.74 -21.38 -9.63
C SER A 434 18.22 -22.06 -8.32
N LEU A 435 17.09 -22.79 -8.43
CA LEU A 435 16.53 -23.91 -7.60
C LEU A 435 15.48 -23.53 -6.53
N SER A 436 14.43 -24.30 -6.20
CA SER A 436 13.60 -25.34 -6.85
C SER A 436 12.54 -25.77 -5.80
N GLN A 437 11.25 -25.73 -6.17
CA GLN A 437 10.09 -26.62 -5.87
C GLN A 437 9.78 -27.16 -4.45
N PHE A 438 8.51 -27.09 -4.01
CA PHE A 438 7.62 -28.27 -3.74
C PHE A 438 6.16 -27.89 -3.31
N SER A 439 5.16 -28.51 -3.98
CA SER A 439 3.78 -28.95 -3.59
C SER A 439 2.77 -27.95 -2.94
N HIS A 440 1.54 -27.61 -3.41
CA HIS A 440 0.35 -28.17 -4.11
C HIS A 440 -0.86 -28.56 -3.21
N HIS A 441 -2.05 -28.01 -3.59
CA HIS A 441 -3.46 -28.22 -3.16
C HIS A 441 -3.97 -27.30 -2.01
N THR A 442 -5.07 -26.52 -2.09
CA THR A 442 -6.33 -26.59 -2.88
C THR A 442 -7.16 -25.26 -2.82
N LEU A 443 -8.10 -25.10 -3.76
CA LEU A 443 -9.42 -24.39 -3.69
C LEU A 443 -9.65 -22.93 -4.17
N PHE A 444 -8.67 -22.14 -4.61
CA PHE A 444 -8.95 -20.83 -5.23
C PHE A 444 -8.49 -20.73 -6.67
N LYS A 445 -9.47 -20.67 -7.58
CA LYS A 445 -9.29 -20.18 -8.94
C LYS A 445 -9.56 -18.67 -8.96
N LYS A 446 -8.57 -17.88 -8.58
CA LYS A 446 -8.34 -16.56 -9.20
C LYS A 446 -7.23 -16.78 -10.21
N SER A 447 -7.49 -16.53 -11.49
CA SER A 447 -6.43 -16.47 -12.49
C SER A 447 -5.54 -15.28 -12.17
N GLU A 448 -4.55 -15.46 -11.30
CA GLU A 448 -3.26 -14.88 -11.60
C GLU A 448 -2.84 -15.54 -12.90
N GLU A 449 -2.98 -14.82 -14.01
CA GLU A 449 -2.28 -15.17 -15.23
C GLU A 449 -0.81 -15.32 -14.84
N SER A 450 -0.38 -16.56 -14.71
CA SER A 450 1.02 -16.90 -14.69
C SER A 450 1.59 -16.23 -15.93
N LEU A 451 2.32 -15.13 -15.75
CA LEU A 451 2.96 -14.43 -16.85
C LEU A 451 3.75 -15.48 -17.63
N GLN A 452 3.27 -15.83 -18.83
CA GLN A 452 3.82 -16.94 -19.57
C GLN A 452 5.26 -16.63 -19.91
N LYS A 453 6.18 -17.38 -19.31
CA LYS A 453 7.62 -17.13 -19.41
C LYS A 453 8.19 -17.55 -20.76
N THR A 454 7.46 -18.42 -21.46
CA THR A 454 7.82 -19.07 -22.72
C THR A 454 7.07 -18.43 -23.88
N TYR A 455 7.80 -18.22 -24.98
CA TYR A 455 7.22 -17.73 -26.22
C TYR A 455 6.15 -18.73 -26.73
N PRO A 456 4.94 -18.30 -27.10
CA PRO A 456 3.87 -19.21 -27.47
C PRO A 456 4.27 -20.11 -28.66
N GLN A 457 4.22 -21.43 -28.46
CA GLN A 457 4.67 -22.40 -29.46
C GLN A 457 3.85 -22.34 -30.75
N ALA A 458 2.57 -21.96 -30.67
CA ALA A 458 1.73 -21.73 -31.84
C ALA A 458 2.33 -20.63 -32.73
N ILE A 459 2.75 -19.51 -32.14
CA ILE A 459 3.39 -18.38 -32.85
C ILE A 459 4.78 -18.77 -33.36
N ALA A 460 5.52 -19.60 -32.62
CA ALA A 460 6.84 -20.09 -33.02
C ALA A 460 6.87 -20.82 -34.37
N ARG A 461 5.74 -21.41 -34.80
CA ARG A 461 5.61 -22.06 -36.11
C ARG A 461 5.62 -21.07 -37.28
N TYR A 462 5.26 -19.82 -37.04
CA TYR A 462 5.18 -18.77 -38.06
C TYR A 462 6.32 -17.76 -37.91
N ILE A 463 6.70 -17.42 -36.67
CA ILE A 463 7.74 -16.43 -36.37
C ILE A 463 8.58 -16.89 -35.18
N SER A 464 9.88 -17.08 -35.40
CA SER A 464 10.85 -17.37 -34.33
C SER A 464 10.96 -16.22 -33.31
N GLU A 465 11.19 -16.54 -32.03
CA GLU A 465 11.29 -15.57 -30.92
C GLU A 465 12.29 -14.42 -31.21
N GLY A 466 13.41 -14.70 -31.90
CA GLY A 466 14.43 -13.69 -32.23
C GLY A 466 14.02 -12.68 -33.32
N LYS A 467 12.95 -12.93 -34.08
CA LYS A 467 12.48 -12.10 -35.20
C LYS A 467 11.11 -11.44 -34.95
N GLN A 468 10.62 -11.53 -33.71
CA GLN A 468 9.29 -11.01 -33.33
C GLN A 468 9.24 -9.47 -33.36
N SER A 469 8.12 -8.93 -33.82
CA SER A 469 7.66 -7.56 -33.58
C SER A 469 6.14 -7.60 -33.44
N GLY A 470 5.53 -6.66 -32.70
CA GLY A 470 4.07 -6.67 -32.53
C GLY A 470 3.27 -6.72 -33.83
N PRO A 471 3.61 -5.92 -34.87
CA PRO A 471 2.93 -6.02 -36.16
C PRO A 471 3.04 -7.40 -36.82
N LYS A 472 4.23 -8.01 -36.79
CA LYS A 472 4.46 -9.34 -37.39
C LYS A 472 3.71 -10.42 -36.62
N VAL A 473 3.69 -10.33 -35.29
CA VAL A 473 2.98 -11.29 -34.44
C VAL A 473 1.47 -11.17 -34.61
N ALA A 474 0.93 -9.95 -34.67
CA ALA A 474 -0.47 -9.74 -35.00
C ALA A 474 -0.84 -10.33 -36.37
N GLN A 475 0.02 -10.15 -37.37
CA GLN A 475 -0.18 -10.74 -38.71
C GLN A 475 -0.17 -12.27 -38.67
N ALA A 476 0.74 -12.89 -37.91
CA ALA A 476 0.79 -14.35 -37.77
C ALA A 476 -0.46 -14.91 -37.08
N ILE A 477 -0.98 -14.23 -36.05
CA ILE A 477 -2.19 -14.68 -35.35
C ILE A 477 -3.44 -14.45 -36.23
N ARG A 478 -3.49 -13.39 -37.04
CA ARG A 478 -4.53 -13.21 -38.07
C ARG A 478 -4.52 -14.35 -39.10
N GLN A 479 -3.33 -14.80 -39.51
CA GLN A 479 -3.20 -15.93 -40.42
C GLN A 479 -3.71 -17.24 -39.80
N MET A 480 -3.40 -17.50 -38.52
CA MET A 480 -3.97 -18.65 -37.79
C MET A 480 -5.49 -18.59 -37.74
N TYR A 481 -6.07 -17.41 -37.51
CA TYR A 481 -7.51 -17.24 -37.50
C TYR A 481 -8.14 -17.50 -38.88
N GLN A 482 -7.49 -17.07 -39.96
CA GLN A 482 -7.92 -17.39 -41.34
C GLN A 482 -7.91 -18.89 -41.61
N GLU A 483 -6.87 -19.62 -41.18
CA GLU A 483 -6.84 -21.08 -41.26
C GLU A 483 -7.99 -21.73 -40.46
N GLY A 484 -8.39 -21.12 -39.34
CA GLY A 484 -9.56 -21.52 -38.56
C GLY A 484 -10.87 -21.41 -39.34
N LEU A 485 -11.06 -20.32 -40.07
CA LEU A 485 -12.22 -20.10 -40.96
C LEU A 485 -12.22 -21.07 -42.15
N GLU A 486 -11.06 -21.50 -42.62
CA GLU A 486 -10.89 -22.50 -43.68
C GLU A 486 -11.10 -23.95 -43.21
N GLY A 487 -11.48 -24.15 -41.93
CA GLY A 487 -11.89 -25.44 -41.39
C GLY A 487 -10.91 -26.07 -40.40
N ASN A 488 -9.82 -25.39 -40.05
CA ASN A 488 -8.92 -25.84 -38.99
C ASN A 488 -9.54 -25.59 -37.61
N LYS A 489 -10.22 -26.60 -37.06
CA LYS A 489 -10.90 -26.55 -35.75
C LYS A 489 -9.99 -26.18 -34.56
N ILE A 490 -8.67 -26.15 -34.76
CA ILE A 490 -7.69 -25.77 -33.73
C ILE A 490 -7.70 -24.25 -33.48
N TYR A 491 -8.02 -23.42 -34.49
CA TYR A 491 -7.90 -21.96 -34.40
C TYR A 491 -9.26 -21.26 -34.37
N THR A 492 -10.05 -21.52 -33.32
CA THR A 492 -11.30 -20.77 -33.06
C THR A 492 -10.99 -19.33 -32.61
N PRO A 493 -11.97 -18.40 -32.67
CA PRO A 493 -11.80 -17.03 -32.14
C PRO A 493 -11.27 -17.00 -30.70
N GLU A 494 -11.79 -17.88 -29.83
CA GLU A 494 -11.38 -17.99 -28.43
C GLU A 494 -9.92 -18.45 -28.32
N LYS A 495 -9.52 -19.39 -29.18
CA LYS A 495 -8.16 -19.93 -29.15
C LYS A 495 -7.14 -18.93 -29.69
N CYS A 496 -7.48 -18.19 -30.74
CA CYS A 496 -6.64 -17.12 -31.29
C CYS A 496 -6.50 -15.96 -30.29
N ARG A 497 -7.58 -15.61 -29.58
CA ARG A 497 -7.55 -14.64 -28.48
C ARG A 497 -6.64 -15.10 -27.34
N GLU A 498 -6.77 -16.37 -26.93
CA GLU A 498 -5.91 -16.95 -25.89
C GLU A 498 -4.43 -16.85 -26.29
N ILE A 499 -4.07 -17.24 -27.52
CA ILE A 499 -2.70 -17.17 -28.04
C ILE A 499 -2.16 -15.72 -28.06
N ALA A 500 -3.01 -14.73 -28.38
CA ALA A 500 -2.63 -13.33 -28.35
C ALA A 500 -2.38 -12.81 -26.91
N LEU A 501 -3.23 -13.18 -25.95
CA LEU A 501 -3.06 -12.84 -24.53
C LEU A 501 -1.81 -13.51 -23.92
N GLN A 502 -1.55 -14.75 -24.31
CA GLN A 502 -0.34 -15.50 -23.99
C GLN A 502 0.93 -14.76 -24.46
N TYR A 503 0.91 -14.21 -25.69
CA TYR A 503 2.00 -13.39 -26.20
C TYR A 503 2.16 -12.05 -25.45
N LEU A 504 1.06 -11.35 -25.14
CA LEU A 504 1.11 -10.10 -24.38
C LEU A 504 1.69 -10.32 -22.98
N SER A 505 1.28 -11.42 -22.33
CA SER A 505 1.83 -11.87 -21.05
C SER A 505 3.33 -12.18 -21.15
N TYR A 506 3.75 -12.83 -22.23
CA TYR A 506 5.16 -13.11 -22.52
C TYR A 506 5.99 -11.83 -22.73
N VAL A 507 5.48 -10.85 -23.48
CA VAL A 507 6.16 -9.56 -23.69
C VAL A 507 6.29 -8.79 -22.38
N LYS A 508 5.20 -8.74 -21.59
CA LYS A 508 5.18 -8.12 -20.25
C LYS A 508 6.19 -8.78 -19.32
N TYR A 509 6.29 -10.11 -19.35
CA TYR A 509 7.28 -10.87 -18.57
C TYR A 509 8.72 -10.55 -18.96
N LYS A 510 9.03 -10.51 -20.26
CA LYS A 510 10.40 -10.28 -20.76
C LYS A 510 10.89 -8.84 -20.61
N LYS A 511 10.04 -7.90 -20.15
CA LYS A 511 10.34 -6.46 -20.01
C LYS A 511 10.97 -5.86 -21.28
N ARG A 512 10.59 -6.35 -22.47
CA ARG A 512 11.08 -5.82 -23.75
C ARG A 512 10.13 -4.74 -24.25
N HIS A 513 10.67 -3.60 -24.68
CA HIS A 513 9.90 -2.51 -25.27
C HIS A 513 9.49 -2.84 -26.72
N PHE A 514 8.63 -3.83 -26.90
CA PHE A 514 7.99 -4.08 -28.19
C PHE A 514 6.75 -3.19 -28.34
N ILE A 515 6.54 -2.62 -29.52
CA ILE A 515 5.27 -2.00 -29.88
C ILE A 515 4.26 -3.14 -30.04
N VAL A 516 3.33 -3.28 -29.08
CA VAL A 516 2.34 -4.37 -29.03
C VAL A 516 0.92 -3.90 -29.33
N THR A 517 0.77 -2.69 -29.86
CA THR A 517 -0.52 -2.06 -30.17
C THR A 517 -1.36 -2.92 -31.10
N ASP A 518 -0.77 -3.49 -32.15
CA ASP A 518 -1.50 -4.31 -33.13
C ASP A 518 -2.01 -5.64 -32.54
N VAL A 519 -1.30 -6.19 -31.55
CA VAL A 519 -1.74 -7.41 -30.86
C VAL A 519 -2.89 -7.09 -29.89
N HIS A 520 -2.87 -5.94 -29.22
CA HIS A 520 -4.01 -5.49 -28.41
C HIS A 520 -5.25 -5.19 -29.27
N ASN A 521 -5.06 -4.58 -30.44
CA ASN A 521 -6.16 -4.34 -31.38
C ASN A 521 -6.76 -5.67 -31.90
N PHE A 522 -5.91 -6.66 -32.17
CA PHE A 522 -6.38 -8.00 -32.54
C PHE A 522 -7.17 -8.69 -31.42
N VAL A 523 -6.76 -8.57 -30.15
CA VAL A 523 -7.52 -9.12 -29.01
C VAL A 523 -8.93 -8.50 -28.95
N LYS A 524 -9.04 -7.17 -29.13
CA LYS A 524 -10.33 -6.48 -29.17
C LYS A 524 -11.22 -6.97 -30.32
N GLU A 525 -10.65 -7.15 -31.51
CA GLU A 525 -11.36 -7.69 -32.68
C GLU A 525 -11.91 -9.10 -32.38
N MET A 526 -11.15 -9.96 -31.69
CA MET A 526 -11.63 -11.29 -31.30
C MET A 526 -12.71 -11.23 -30.21
N ASP A 527 -12.59 -10.34 -29.23
CA ASP A 527 -13.61 -10.11 -28.20
C ASP A 527 -14.97 -9.72 -28.84
N GLU A 528 -14.95 -8.86 -29.85
CA GLU A 528 -16.14 -8.45 -30.59
C GLU A 528 -16.76 -9.61 -31.37
N ILE A 529 -15.94 -10.43 -32.04
CA ILE A 529 -16.42 -11.61 -32.80
C ILE A 529 -17.02 -12.66 -31.85
N ILE A 530 -16.37 -12.96 -30.72
CA ILE A 530 -16.87 -13.91 -29.73
C ILE A 530 -18.22 -13.43 -29.17
N LYS A 531 -18.34 -12.13 -28.88
CA LYS A 531 -19.59 -11.53 -28.42
C LYS A 531 -20.70 -11.67 -29.46
N GLN A 532 -20.41 -11.36 -30.73
CA GLN A 532 -21.39 -11.52 -31.82
C GLN A 532 -21.84 -12.98 -32.01
N GLN A 533 -20.94 -13.95 -31.83
CA GLN A 533 -21.28 -15.38 -31.90
C GLN A 533 -22.16 -15.82 -30.72
N SER A 534 -21.89 -15.32 -29.51
CA SER A 534 -22.74 -15.55 -28.34
C SER A 534 -24.13 -14.95 -28.51
N ASP A 535 -24.22 -13.73 -29.05
CA ASP A 535 -25.49 -13.03 -29.28
C ASP A 535 -26.31 -13.65 -30.44
N ALA A 536 -25.64 -14.26 -31.43
CA ALA A 536 -26.31 -15.03 -32.49
C ALA A 536 -26.83 -16.38 -31.96
N PHE A 537 -26.05 -17.07 -31.13
CA PHE A 537 -26.46 -18.33 -30.51
C PHE A 537 -27.66 -18.16 -29.57
N ASN A 538 -27.70 -17.07 -28.78
CA ASN A 538 -28.82 -16.76 -27.90
C ASN A 538 -30.10 -16.44 -28.69
N ARG A 539 -30.00 -15.75 -29.84
CA ARG A 539 -31.15 -15.50 -30.72
C ARG A 539 -31.69 -16.76 -31.40
N ASP A 540 -30.82 -17.70 -31.75
CA ASP A 540 -31.23 -19.00 -32.31
C ASP A 540 -31.89 -19.91 -31.26
N LEU A 541 -31.51 -19.80 -29.99
CA LEU A 541 -32.19 -20.46 -28.86
C LEU A 541 -33.58 -19.88 -28.62
N GLU A 542 -33.73 -18.55 -28.61
CA GLU A 542 -35.03 -17.89 -28.50
C GLU A 542 -35.98 -18.26 -29.65
N HIS A 543 -35.47 -18.38 -30.88
CA HIS A 543 -36.27 -18.85 -32.02
C HIS A 543 -36.65 -20.35 -31.96
N ARG A 544 -35.86 -21.20 -31.28
CA ARG A 544 -36.21 -22.61 -31.05
C ARG A 544 -37.29 -22.76 -29.97
N ASP A 545 -37.26 -21.96 -28.91
CA ASP A 545 -38.28 -21.98 -27.87
C ASP A 545 -39.63 -21.48 -28.37
N VAL A 546 -39.64 -20.47 -29.25
CA VAL A 546 -40.88 -20.02 -29.92
C VAL A 546 -41.44 -21.10 -30.86
N LYS A 547 -40.58 -21.85 -31.58
CA LYS A 547 -41.04 -22.96 -32.44
C LYS A 547 -41.58 -24.15 -31.66
N ASN A 548 -41.03 -24.43 -30.47
CA ASN A 548 -41.52 -25.50 -29.59
C ASN A 548 -42.87 -25.10 -28.95
N HIS A 549 -43.04 -23.84 -28.54
CA HIS A 549 -44.33 -23.36 -28.03
C HIS A 549 -45.45 -23.34 -29.07
N VAL A 550 -45.15 -23.06 -30.35
CA VAL A 550 -46.14 -23.15 -31.44
C VAL A 550 -46.52 -24.60 -31.75
N ARG A 551 -45.60 -25.56 -31.56
CA ARG A 551 -45.83 -26.99 -31.78
C ARG A 551 -46.64 -27.64 -30.65
N ASP A 552 -46.43 -27.20 -29.41
CA ASP A 552 -47.20 -27.67 -28.25
C ASP A 552 -48.63 -27.07 -28.23
N ALA A 553 -48.80 -25.81 -28.67
CA ALA A 553 -50.12 -25.20 -28.82
C ALA A 553 -50.97 -25.86 -29.93
N SER A 554 -50.35 -26.46 -30.95
CA SER A 554 -51.05 -27.16 -32.03
C SER A 554 -51.37 -28.63 -31.73
N MET A 555 -50.73 -29.25 -30.74
CA MET A 555 -51.12 -30.59 -30.24
C MET A 555 -52.17 -30.55 -29.12
N SER A 556 -52.47 -29.39 -28.55
CA SER A 556 -53.53 -29.23 -27.53
C SER A 556 -54.91 -28.89 -28.13
N LEU A 557 -55.04 -28.84 -29.46
CA LEU A 557 -56.25 -28.49 -30.21
C LEU A 557 -56.73 -29.59 -31.20
N MET A 558 -56.18 -30.80 -31.10
CA MET A 558 -56.75 -32.02 -31.67
C MET A 558 -57.15 -32.95 -30.54
#